data_AF-A0AAD2K376-F1
#
_entry.id   AF-A0AAD2K376-F1
#
_cell.length_a   1.000
_cell.length_b   1.000
_cell.length_c   1.000
_cell.angle_alpha   90.00
_cell.angle_beta   90.00
_cell.angle_gamma   90.00
#
_symmetry.space_group_name_H-M   'P 1'
#
loop_
_entity.id
_entity.type
_entity.pdbx_description
1 polymer ?
#
loop_
_entity_poly.entity_id
_entity_poly.type
_entity_poly.pdbx_seq_one_letter_code
_entity_poly.pdbx_strand_id
1 'polypeptide(L)'
;KPAASIPIYKQSTSLSNPYSTWRVDVFKKNYKPVARKIRPVLGSLPEQFRIVREIHGDPLDTLPTLAPIPPPFLPIGRYTTERRNIIDSLHPEGFLWPEERRL
;
A
#
# COMPACT_ATOMS: atom_id res chain seq x y z
N LYS A 1 23.54 35.66 3.32
CA LYS A 1 23.32 35.50 1.86
C LYS A 1 24.68 35.25 1.22
N PRO A 2 25.01 34.07 0.68
CA PRO A 2 26.28 33.88 -0.01
C PRO A 2 26.08 33.95 -1.53
N ALA A 3 27.07 34.51 -2.24
CA ALA A 3 27.43 34.11 -3.59
C ALA A 3 28.82 34.68 -3.91
N ALA A 4 29.87 33.97 -3.52
CA ALA A 4 31.19 34.18 -4.08
C ALA A 4 31.34 33.28 -5.31
N SER A 5 31.62 33.90 -6.44
CA SER A 5 31.85 33.29 -7.76
C SER A 5 33.07 32.37 -7.74
N ILE A 6 32.90 31.11 -8.17
CA ILE A 6 33.99 30.15 -8.33
C ILE A 6 34.51 30.23 -9.78
N PRO A 7 35.84 30.22 -10.00
CA PRO A 7 36.43 30.46 -11.32
C PRO A 7 36.18 29.35 -12.33
N ILE A 8 36.04 29.76 -13.59
CA ILE A 8 35.88 28.92 -14.77
C ILE A 8 37.17 28.12 -14.98
N TYR A 9 37.06 26.81 -14.86
CA TYR A 9 38.18 25.91 -15.06
C TYR A 9 38.20 25.40 -16.50
N LYS A 10 39.26 25.74 -17.26
CA LYS A 10 39.56 25.11 -18.54
C LYS A 10 40.44 23.89 -18.30
N GLN A 11 40.01 22.71 -18.73
CA GLN A 11 40.95 21.65 -19.12
C GLN A 11 40.75 21.31 -20.59
N SER A 12 41.85 21.39 -21.32
CA SER A 12 42.01 20.96 -22.69
C SER A 12 42.49 19.50 -22.76
N THR A 13 42.39 18.97 -23.98
CA THR A 13 43.11 17.83 -24.57
C THR A 13 42.71 16.42 -24.14
N SER A 14 41.87 15.84 -25.01
CA SER A 14 42.09 14.57 -25.72
C SER A 14 43.02 13.55 -25.06
N LEU A 15 42.42 12.60 -24.34
CA LEU A 15 42.98 11.26 -24.21
C LEU A 15 42.04 10.32 -24.98
N SER A 16 42.52 9.85 -26.13
CA SER A 16 41.91 8.75 -26.86
C SER A 16 41.88 7.54 -25.94
N ASN A 17 40.71 7.17 -25.43
CA ASN A 17 40.52 5.98 -24.62
C ASN A 17 40.73 4.73 -25.51
N PRO A 18 41.80 3.93 -25.30
CA PRO A 18 42.11 2.78 -26.16
C PRO A 18 41.26 1.54 -25.86
N TYR A 19 40.33 1.59 -24.90
CA TYR A 19 39.41 0.49 -24.54
C TYR A 19 37.99 0.67 -25.12
N SER A 20 37.85 1.40 -26.23
CA SER A 20 36.57 1.69 -26.89
C SER A 20 36.35 0.81 -28.14
N THR A 21 36.42 -0.51 -28.02
CA THR A 21 36.16 -1.40 -29.17
C THR A 21 35.08 -2.46 -28.95
N TRP A 22 34.25 -2.31 -27.91
CA TRP A 22 32.93 -2.94 -27.90
C TRP A 22 31.90 -1.86 -28.20
N ARG A 23 31.77 -1.50 -29.49
CA ARG A 23 30.52 -0.90 -29.97
C ARG A 23 29.46 -1.97 -29.81
N VAL A 24 28.85 -2.02 -28.63
CA VAL A 24 27.51 -2.57 -28.52
C VAL A 24 26.68 -1.55 -29.27
N ASP A 25 26.45 -1.80 -30.55
CA ASP A 25 25.34 -1.17 -31.24
C ASP A 25 24.12 -1.58 -30.42
N VAL A 26 23.72 -0.71 -29.49
CA VAL A 26 22.44 -0.77 -28.83
C VAL A 26 21.48 -0.45 -29.96
N PHE A 27 21.19 -1.48 -30.78
CA PHE A 27 20.11 -1.46 -31.73
C PHE A 27 18.96 -0.84 -30.98
N LYS A 28 18.59 0.37 -31.38
CA LYS A 28 17.54 1.17 -30.78
C LYS A 28 16.37 0.22 -30.62
N LYS A 29 16.13 -0.28 -29.39
CA LYS A 29 15.04 -1.22 -29.12
C LYS A 29 13.79 -0.38 -29.25
N ASN A 30 13.34 -0.20 -30.49
CA ASN A 30 12.12 0.49 -30.80
C ASN A 30 11.02 -0.33 -30.11
N TYR A 31 10.23 0.34 -29.27
CA TYR A 31 9.06 -0.28 -28.66
C TYR A 31 8.22 -0.96 -29.73
N LYS A 32 7.54 -2.06 -29.36
CA LYS A 32 6.65 -2.76 -30.28
C LYS A 32 5.60 -1.75 -30.80
N PRO A 33 5.49 -1.54 -32.13
CA PRO A 33 4.55 -0.55 -32.66
C PRO A 33 3.12 -0.94 -32.26
N VAL A 34 2.30 0.06 -31.96
CA VAL A 34 0.92 -0.14 -31.46
C VAL A 34 0.08 -1.01 -32.40
N ALA A 35 0.30 -0.89 -33.72
CA ALA A 35 -0.36 -1.70 -34.75
C ALA A 35 -0.05 -3.20 -34.65
N ARG A 36 1.06 -3.59 -34.00
CA ARG A 36 1.45 -4.99 -33.77
C ARG A 36 1.09 -5.45 -32.35
N LYS A 37 0.31 -4.68 -31.58
CA LYS A 37 -0.17 -5.10 -30.26
C LYS A 37 -1.22 -6.20 -30.43
N ILE A 38 -1.00 -7.34 -29.79
CA ILE A 38 -1.98 -8.42 -29.70
C ILE A 38 -2.82 -8.14 -28.46
N ARG A 39 -4.15 -8.14 -28.60
CA ARG A 39 -5.09 -8.15 -27.47
C ARG A 39 -5.51 -9.60 -27.25
N PRO A 40 -5.14 -10.24 -26.13
CA PRO A 40 -5.62 -11.59 -25.87
C PRO A 40 -7.14 -11.55 -25.78
N VAL A 41 -7.79 -12.59 -26.30
CA VAL A 41 -9.21 -12.81 -26.06
C VAL A 41 -9.35 -13.14 -24.58
N LEU A 42 -10.22 -12.41 -23.87
CA LEU A 42 -10.50 -12.69 -22.47
C LEU A 42 -11.24 -14.04 -22.41
N GLY A 43 -10.53 -15.09 -22.02
CA GLY A 43 -11.12 -16.39 -21.71
C GLY A 43 -11.74 -16.40 -20.32
N SER A 44 -12.65 -17.34 -20.06
CA SER A 44 -13.06 -17.67 -18.70
C SER A 44 -11.87 -18.23 -17.91
N LEU A 45 -11.80 -17.95 -16.62
CA LEU A 45 -10.83 -18.57 -15.72
C LEU A 45 -11.00 -20.10 -15.82
N PRO A 46 -9.98 -20.86 -16.23
CA PRO A 46 -10.12 -22.30 -16.39
C PRO A 46 -10.33 -22.95 -15.02
N GLU A 47 -11.08 -24.05 -15.01
CA GLU A 47 -11.55 -24.70 -13.78
C GLU A 47 -10.41 -25.10 -12.84
N GLN A 48 -9.25 -25.48 -13.37
CA GLN A 48 -8.05 -25.79 -12.61
C GLN A 48 -7.51 -24.64 -11.72
N PHE A 49 -7.83 -23.38 -12.06
CA PHE A 49 -7.44 -22.20 -11.27
C PHE A 49 -8.60 -21.65 -10.44
N ARG A 50 -9.74 -22.34 -10.44
CA ARG A 50 -10.92 -21.91 -9.69
C ARG A 50 -10.74 -22.28 -8.21
N ILE A 51 -10.85 -21.28 -7.35
CA ILE A 51 -10.82 -21.49 -5.90
C ILE A 51 -12.16 -22.12 -5.50
N VAL A 52 -12.14 -23.41 -5.15
CA VAL A 52 -13.29 -24.10 -4.55
C VAL A 52 -13.29 -23.80 -3.06
N ARG A 53 -14.38 -23.21 -2.56
CA ARG A 53 -14.55 -22.96 -1.11
C ARG A 53 -15.25 -24.16 -0.50
N GLU A 54 -14.47 -25.05 0.11
CA GLU A 54 -14.99 -26.17 0.90
C GLU A 54 -15.13 -25.72 2.35
N ILE A 55 -16.34 -25.33 2.75
CA ILE A 55 -16.65 -25.01 4.16
C ILE A 55 -17.20 -26.29 4.80
N HIS A 56 -16.42 -26.88 5.69
CA HIS A 56 -16.83 -28.06 6.47
C HIS A 56 -17.31 -27.64 7.85
N GLY A 57 -18.54 -28.06 8.22
CA GLY A 57 -19.14 -27.73 9.52
C GLY A 57 -19.57 -26.27 9.65
N ASP A 58 -20.03 -25.89 10.84
CA ASP A 58 -20.31 -24.49 11.16
C ASP A 58 -19.00 -23.82 11.62
N PRO A 59 -18.49 -22.80 10.89
CA PRO A 59 -17.28 -22.10 11.29
C PRO A 59 -17.40 -21.37 12.64
N LEU A 60 -18.61 -21.16 13.15
CA LEU A 60 -18.86 -20.45 14.40
C LEU A 60 -18.95 -21.37 15.62
N ASP A 61 -18.95 -22.69 15.45
CA ASP A 61 -19.11 -23.68 16.55
C ASP A 61 -18.06 -23.54 17.66
N THR A 62 -16.88 -23.02 17.32
CA THR A 62 -15.77 -22.84 18.27
C THR A 62 -15.78 -21.47 18.97
N LEU A 63 -16.62 -20.54 18.52
CA LEU A 63 -16.63 -19.19 19.07
C LEU A 63 -17.42 -19.12 20.37
N PRO A 64 -16.93 -18.39 21.39
CA PRO A 64 -17.71 -18.16 22.59
C PRO A 64 -18.94 -17.31 22.27
N THR A 65 -20.08 -17.68 22.86
CA THR A 65 -21.28 -16.86 22.80
C THR A 65 -21.05 -15.55 23.57
N LEU A 66 -21.16 -14.41 22.87
CA LEU A 66 -21.05 -13.10 23.50
C LEU A 66 -22.42 -12.64 24.02
N ALA A 67 -22.41 -11.89 25.13
CA ALA A 67 -23.62 -11.23 25.60
C ALA A 67 -24.02 -10.11 24.60
N PRO A 68 -25.32 -9.99 24.27
CA PRO A 68 -25.77 -8.99 23.31
C PRO A 68 -25.61 -7.55 23.84
N ILE A 69 -25.62 -7.38 25.16
CA ILE A 69 -25.46 -6.10 25.84
C ILE A 69 -24.13 -6.14 26.59
N PRO A 70 -23.13 -5.34 26.19
CA PRO A 70 -21.86 -5.32 26.88
C PRO A 70 -21.99 -4.59 28.23
N PRO A 71 -21.08 -4.86 29.18
CA PRO A 71 -21.03 -4.13 30.43
C PRO A 71 -20.70 -2.64 30.19
N PRO A 72 -21.04 -1.74 31.13
CA PRO A 72 -20.64 -0.35 31.04
C PRO A 72 -19.11 -0.23 31.07
N PHE A 73 -18.60 0.85 30.48
CA PHE A 73 -17.17 1.12 30.44
C PHE A 73 -16.49 1.00 31.80
N LEU A 74 -15.39 0.25 31.80
CA LEU A 74 -14.46 0.15 32.90
C LEU A 74 -13.06 0.48 32.37
N PRO A 75 -12.33 1.43 32.97
CA PRO A 75 -10.99 1.78 32.53
C PRO A 75 -10.03 0.62 32.81
N ILE A 76 -9.80 -0.23 31.82
CA ILE A 76 -8.97 -1.45 31.94
C ILE A 76 -7.73 -1.31 31.06
N GLY A 77 -6.56 -1.53 31.67
CA GLY A 77 -5.27 -1.59 30.97
C GLY A 77 -4.89 -0.28 30.29
N ARG A 78 -4.88 -0.27 28.95
CA ARG A 78 -4.44 0.88 28.15
C ARG A 78 -5.55 1.90 27.89
N TYR A 79 -6.81 1.56 28.13
CA TYR A 79 -7.92 2.46 27.86
C TYR A 79 -8.42 3.08 29.16
N THR A 80 -7.90 4.29 29.45
CA THR A 80 -8.20 5.05 30.67
C THR A 80 -9.32 6.06 30.43
N THR A 81 -9.94 6.53 31.51
CA THR A 81 -10.99 7.57 31.46
C THR A 81 -10.52 8.84 30.74
N GLU A 82 -9.26 9.26 30.93
CA GLU A 82 -8.68 10.41 30.23
C GLU A 82 -8.69 10.22 28.71
N ARG A 83 -8.31 9.03 28.24
CA ARG A 83 -8.29 8.70 26.81
C ARG A 83 -9.69 8.65 26.22
N ARG A 84 -10.66 8.11 26.97
CA ARG A 84 -12.06 8.16 26.58
C ARG A 84 -12.55 9.60 26.45
N ASN A 85 -12.30 10.44 27.42
CA ASN A 85 -12.70 11.86 27.38
C ASN A 85 -12.09 12.61 26.20
N ILE A 86 -10.82 12.32 25.85
CA ILE A 86 -10.19 12.90 24.67
C ILE A 86 -10.94 12.47 23.39
N ILE A 87 -11.27 11.19 23.24
CA ILE A 87 -12.03 10.69 22.10
C ILE A 87 -13.42 11.35 22.04
N ASP A 88 -14.13 11.42 23.17
CA ASP A 88 -15.44 12.06 23.26
C ASP A 88 -15.37 13.55 22.89
N SER A 89 -14.30 14.24 23.27
CA SER A 89 -14.08 15.66 22.93
C SER A 89 -13.76 15.90 21.45
N LEU A 90 -13.02 14.97 20.82
CA LEU A 90 -12.64 15.07 19.41
C LEU A 90 -13.79 14.71 18.46
N HIS A 91 -14.76 13.93 18.95
CA HIS A 91 -15.87 13.40 18.16
C HIS A 91 -17.24 13.78 18.76
N PRO A 92 -17.61 15.07 18.76
CA PRO A 92 -18.82 15.54 19.43
C PRO A 92 -20.12 15.01 18.81
N GLU A 93 -20.19 14.90 17.48
CA GLU A 93 -21.41 14.57 16.73
C GLU A 93 -21.12 13.53 15.63
N GLY A 94 -22.05 12.59 15.43
CA GLY A 94 -22.10 11.70 14.26
C GLY A 94 -21.11 10.54 14.17
N PHE A 95 -20.10 10.45 15.05
CA PHE A 95 -19.11 9.36 15.00
C PHE A 95 -19.56 8.09 15.75
N LEU A 96 -20.07 8.24 16.98
CA LEU A 96 -20.55 7.12 17.81
C LEU A 96 -21.96 7.36 18.31
N TRP A 97 -22.75 6.29 18.39
CA TRP A 97 -24.07 6.34 18.99
C TRP A 97 -23.98 6.59 20.51
N PRO A 98 -25.04 7.14 21.14
CA PRO A 98 -25.06 7.34 22.59
C PRO A 98 -24.88 6.03 23.37
N GLU A 99 -25.33 4.90 22.81
CA GLU A 99 -25.15 3.58 23.42
C GLU A 99 -23.69 3.12 23.31
N GLU A 100 -23.07 3.27 22.14
CA GLU A 100 -21.65 2.92 21.93
C GLU A 100 -20.72 3.77 22.79
N ARG A 101 -21.03 5.05 22.99
CA ARG A 101 -20.28 5.92 23.90
C ARG A 101 -20.35 5.48 25.36
N ARG A 102 -21.34 4.66 25.77
CA ARG A 102 -21.47 4.19 27.17
C ARG A 102 -20.62 2.95 27.47
N LEU A 103 -20.25 2.20 26.43
CA LEU A 103 -19.38 1.03 26.47
C LEU A 103 -17.92 1.43 26.72
#